data_AF-A0A6G2BQM8-F1
#
_entry.id   AF-A0A6G2BQM8-F1
#
_cell.length_a   1.000
_cell.length_b   1.000
_cell.length_c   1.000
_cell.angle_alpha   90.00
_cell.angle_beta   90.00
_cell.angle_gamma   90.00
#
_symmetry.space_group_name_H-M   'P 1'
#
loop_
_entity.id
_entity.type
_entity.pdbx_description
1 polymer ?
#
loop_
_entity_poly.entity_id
_entity_poly.type
_entity_poly.pdbx_seq_one_letter_code
_entity_poly.pdbx_strand_id
1 'polypeptide(L)'
;MEWNSYNENEWKVDDINSGQYAAFVYLITFDNGDFYIGVKQVYKGIKDIKKLKDSTKESNWREYTSSSKSVNQMIDDGVEYKKYLLWCFPTTNQAALVEATLIGLFGSKSNCVNKAVMVKARIPNDNGATFRIIQQLIEELN
;
A
#
# COMPACT_ATOMS: atom_id res chain seq x y z
N MET A 1 16.24 4.57 -2.60
CA MET A 1 15.12 5.34 -3.20
C MET A 1 14.04 5.53 -2.14
N GLU A 2 13.64 6.78 -1.92
CA GLU A 2 12.72 7.17 -0.84
C GLU A 2 11.25 6.97 -1.22
N TRP A 3 10.38 6.93 -0.22
CA TRP A 3 8.93 6.95 -0.40
C TRP A 3 8.46 8.38 -0.61
N ASN A 4 7.47 8.57 -1.48
CA ASN A 4 6.79 9.85 -1.68
C ASN A 4 5.33 9.71 -1.24
N SER A 5 4.66 10.78 -0.85
CA SER A 5 3.20 10.76 -0.75
C SER A 5 2.59 10.90 -2.14
N TYR A 6 1.57 10.11 -2.47
CA TYR A 6 0.86 10.30 -3.75
C TYR A 6 0.08 11.62 -3.74
N ASN A 7 -0.60 11.91 -2.63
CA ASN A 7 -1.24 13.18 -2.36
C ASN A 7 -0.61 13.84 -1.12
N GLU A 8 0.28 14.81 -1.33
CA GLU A 8 1.01 15.51 -0.26
C GLU A 8 0.11 16.36 0.65
N ASN A 9 -1.09 16.72 0.20
CA ASN A 9 -2.05 17.47 1.01
C ASN A 9 -2.78 16.58 2.03
N GLU A 10 -2.83 15.27 1.78
CA GLU A 10 -3.57 14.31 2.60
C GLU A 10 -2.66 13.48 3.51
N TRP A 11 -1.50 13.05 3.01
CA TRP A 11 -0.61 12.15 3.76
C TRP A 11 0.83 12.61 3.72
N LYS A 12 1.55 12.36 4.82
CA LYS A 12 3.02 12.44 4.85
C LYS A 12 3.60 11.06 5.07
N VAL A 13 4.74 10.78 4.44
CA VAL A 13 5.47 9.52 4.61
C VAL A 13 5.85 9.28 6.07
N ASP A 14 6.16 10.34 6.81
CA ASP A 14 6.48 10.29 8.24
C ASP A 14 5.30 9.78 9.10
N ASP A 15 4.07 9.84 8.60
CA ASP A 15 2.91 9.32 9.32
C ASP A 15 2.94 7.79 9.42
N ILE A 16 3.65 7.09 8.52
CA ILE A 16 3.70 5.62 8.44
C ILE A 16 4.06 4.99 9.79
N ASN A 17 5.09 5.51 10.48
CA ASN A 17 5.57 4.99 11.75
C ASN A 17 5.21 5.86 12.97
N SER A 18 4.17 6.71 12.85
CA SER A 18 3.64 7.57 13.95
C SER A 18 3.08 6.82 15.17
N GLY A 19 3.06 5.49 15.13
CA GLY A 19 2.40 4.65 16.15
C GLY A 19 0.87 4.56 15.98
N GLN A 20 0.29 5.12 14.92
CA GLN A 20 -1.16 5.09 14.66
C GLN A 20 -1.61 4.07 13.60
N TYR A 21 -0.67 3.45 12.88
CA TYR A 21 -0.98 2.59 11.74
C TYR A 21 -0.24 1.26 11.74
N ALA A 22 -0.93 0.19 11.36
CA ALA A 22 -0.36 -1.17 11.29
C ALA A 22 0.13 -1.53 9.88
N ALA A 23 -0.45 -0.92 8.84
CA ALA A 23 -0.11 -1.17 7.45
C ALA A 23 -0.44 0.03 6.58
N PHE A 24 0.12 0.08 5.38
CA PHE A 24 -0.22 1.06 4.37
C PHE A 24 -0.38 0.40 3.00
N VAL A 25 -1.19 1.03 2.16
CA VAL A 25 -1.33 0.72 0.74
C VAL A 25 -0.38 1.64 -0.03
N TYR A 26 0.27 1.11 -1.05
CA TYR A 26 1.23 1.83 -1.86
C TYR A 26 1.05 1.58 -3.37
N LEU A 27 1.60 2.49 -4.15
CA LEU A 27 1.73 2.42 -5.60
C LEU A 27 3.21 2.47 -5.98
N ILE A 28 3.63 1.61 -6.91
CA ILE A 28 4.89 1.74 -7.62
C ILE A 28 4.55 2.07 -9.07
N THR A 29 5.18 3.11 -9.61
CA THR A 29 5.13 3.42 -11.04
C THR A 29 6.50 3.22 -11.65
N PHE A 30 6.54 2.82 -12.92
CA PHE A 30 7.76 2.64 -13.68
C PHE A 30 7.80 3.63 -14.84
N ASP A 31 9.00 3.99 -15.30
CA ASP A 31 9.17 4.97 -16.38
C ASP A 31 8.59 4.49 -17.73
N ASN A 32 8.38 3.18 -17.90
CA ASN A 32 7.68 2.60 -19.04
C ASN A 32 6.14 2.75 -18.99
N GLY A 33 5.61 3.39 -17.94
CA GLY A 33 4.17 3.59 -17.73
C GLY A 33 3.47 2.45 -16.97
N ASP A 34 4.18 1.39 -16.60
CA ASP A 34 3.61 0.31 -15.79
C ASP A 34 3.39 0.76 -14.34
N PHE A 35 2.45 0.10 -13.66
CA PHE A 35 2.21 0.32 -12.23
C PHE A 35 1.85 -0.94 -11.46
N TYR A 36 2.13 -0.90 -10.15
CA TYR A 36 1.84 -1.97 -9.19
C TYR A 36 1.26 -1.40 -7.90
N ILE A 37 0.18 -2.01 -7.41
CA ILE A 37 -0.45 -1.66 -6.13
C ILE A 37 -0.12 -2.75 -5.12
N GLY A 38 0.23 -2.37 -3.89
CA GLY A 38 0.50 -3.34 -2.85
C GLY A 38 0.24 -2.86 -1.43
N VAL A 39 0.32 -3.78 -0.47
CA VAL A 39 0.28 -3.50 0.96
C VAL A 39 1.57 -3.87 1.67
N LYS A 40 1.97 -3.06 2.64
CA LYS A 40 3.09 -3.34 3.53
C LYS A 40 2.70 -3.08 4.98
N GLN A 41 3.07 -3.99 5.87
CA GLN A 41 2.94 -3.80 7.31
C GLN A 41 4.05 -2.89 7.83
N VAL A 42 3.72 -1.98 8.74
CA VAL A 42 4.67 -1.05 9.37
C VAL A 42 5.56 -1.80 10.37
N TYR A 43 4.97 -2.71 11.15
CA TYR A 43 5.65 -3.44 12.21
C TYR A 43 5.61 -4.96 11.98
N LYS A 44 6.62 -5.68 12.46
CA LYS A 44 6.69 -7.14 12.33
C LYS A 44 5.61 -7.80 13.18
N GLY A 45 4.67 -8.50 12.53
CA GLY A 45 3.63 -9.30 13.20
C GLY A 45 2.44 -8.51 13.76
N ILE A 46 2.41 -7.17 13.63
CA ILE A 46 1.29 -6.36 14.10
C ILE A 46 0.28 -6.17 12.97
N LYS A 47 -0.91 -6.72 13.17
CA LYS A 47 -2.05 -6.61 12.22
C LYS A 47 -3.09 -5.57 12.62
N ASP A 48 -3.03 -5.10 13.86
CA ASP A 48 -3.91 -4.10 14.45
C ASP A 48 -3.04 -3.23 15.36
N ILE A 49 -3.05 -1.92 15.10
CA ILE A 49 -2.21 -0.97 15.81
C ILE A 49 -2.45 -0.97 17.31
N LYS A 50 -3.65 -1.33 17.77
CA LYS A 50 -3.97 -1.44 19.20
C LYS A 50 -3.11 -2.48 19.94
N LYS A 51 -2.41 -3.34 19.20
CA LYS A 51 -1.48 -4.35 19.74
C LYS A 51 -0.02 -3.87 19.73
N LEU A 52 0.25 -2.63 19.36
CA LEU A 52 1.59 -2.05 19.42
C LEU A 52 2.09 -2.01 20.86
N LYS A 53 3.38 -2.31 21.04
CA LYS A 53 4.09 -2.30 22.31
C LYS A 53 5.45 -1.67 22.05
N ASP A 54 6.08 -1.14 23.10
CA ASP A 54 7.42 -0.53 22.98
C ASP A 54 8.49 -1.53 22.52
N SER A 55 8.27 -2.83 22.77
CA SER A 55 9.15 -3.93 22.31
C SER A 55 8.92 -4.35 20.86
N THR A 56 7.88 -3.81 20.19
CA THR A 56 7.56 -4.16 18.81
C THR A 56 8.64 -3.63 17.87
N LYS A 57 9.12 -4.51 16.98
CA LYS A 57 10.10 -4.12 15.96
C LYS A 57 9.39 -3.59 14.71
N GLU A 58 9.87 -2.47 14.19
CA GLU A 58 9.53 -2.00 12.85
C GLU A 58 9.89 -3.05 11.78
N SER A 59 9.12 -3.06 10.70
CA SER A 59 9.43 -3.84 9.49
C SER A 59 10.49 -3.11 8.66
N ASN A 60 10.95 -3.74 7.58
CA ASN A 60 11.88 -3.13 6.63
C ASN A 60 11.19 -2.17 5.63
N TRP A 61 10.07 -1.56 6.00
CA TRP A 61 9.23 -0.80 5.07
C TRP A 61 9.97 0.35 4.36
N ARG A 62 10.95 1.00 5.01
CA ARG A 62 11.73 2.10 4.41
C ARG A 62 12.46 1.68 3.14
N GLU A 63 13.11 0.53 3.18
CA GLU A 63 13.88 -0.04 2.07
C GLU A 63 13.05 -0.99 1.19
N TYR A 64 11.83 -1.32 1.62
CA TYR A 64 10.96 -2.23 0.92
C TYR A 64 10.54 -1.70 -0.46
N THR A 65 10.49 -2.62 -1.42
CA THR A 65 9.97 -2.42 -2.78
C THR A 65 8.63 -3.12 -2.93
N SER A 66 8.61 -4.43 -3.14
CA SER A 66 7.41 -5.22 -3.39
C SER A 66 7.57 -6.67 -2.96
N SER A 67 6.44 -7.35 -2.80
CA SER A 67 6.36 -8.80 -2.61
C SER A 67 6.32 -9.54 -3.95
N SER A 68 6.12 -8.83 -5.07
CA SER A 68 6.04 -9.41 -6.39
C SER A 68 7.43 -9.67 -6.97
N LYS A 69 7.68 -10.93 -7.36
CA LYS A 69 8.92 -11.32 -8.03
C LYS A 69 9.13 -10.57 -9.35
N SER A 70 8.06 -10.34 -10.13
CA SER A 70 8.18 -9.64 -11.41
C SER A 70 8.50 -8.16 -11.22
N VAL A 71 7.92 -7.52 -10.20
CA VAL A 71 8.24 -6.12 -9.85
C VAL A 71 9.69 -5.99 -9.41
N ASN A 72 10.17 -6.90 -8.55
CA ASN A 72 11.57 -6.88 -8.13
C ASN A 72 12.51 -7.17 -9.30
N GLN A 73 12.15 -8.08 -10.22
CA GLN A 73 12.95 -8.33 -11.42
C GLN A 73 13.05 -7.08 -12.31
N MET A 74 11.96 -6.32 -12.52
CA MET A 74 12.02 -5.06 -13.26
C MET A 74 12.98 -4.07 -12.62
N ILE A 75 12.98 -3.98 -11.29
CA ILE A 75 13.91 -3.12 -10.54
C ILE A 75 15.35 -3.62 -10.68
N ASP A 76 15.58 -4.93 -10.57
CA ASP A 76 16.90 -5.56 -10.70
C ASP A 76 17.46 -5.42 -12.13
N ASP A 77 16.59 -5.39 -13.14
CA ASP A 77 16.91 -5.14 -14.54
C ASP A 77 17.21 -3.65 -14.82
N GLY A 78 17.11 -2.79 -13.81
CA GLY A 78 17.44 -1.36 -13.90
C GLY A 78 16.32 -0.49 -14.45
N VAL A 79 15.06 -0.95 -14.44
CA VAL A 79 13.92 -0.11 -14.82
C VAL A 79 13.70 0.93 -13.72
N GLU A 80 13.81 2.20 -14.08
CA GLU A 80 13.55 3.33 -13.18
C GLU A 80 12.10 3.29 -12.66
N TYR A 81 11.96 3.58 -11.38
CA TYR A 81 10.69 3.46 -10.67
C TYR A 81 10.52 4.53 -9.60
N LYS A 82 9.29 4.72 -9.15
CA LYS A 82 8.96 5.60 -8.01
C LYS A 82 8.02 4.87 -7.07
N LYS A 83 8.19 5.12 -5.78
CA LYS A 83 7.35 4.54 -4.71
C LYS A 83 6.47 5.62 -4.09
N TYR A 84 5.19 5.36 -4.02
CA TYR A 84 4.19 6.27 -3.48
C TYR A 84 3.39 5.61 -2.36
N LEU A 85 3.31 6.28 -1.21
CA LEU A 85 2.31 6.02 -0.18
C LEU A 85 0.96 6.50 -0.69
N LEU A 86 -0.03 5.61 -0.71
CA LEU A 86 -1.42 5.97 -0.98
C LEU A 86 -2.17 6.30 0.30
N TRP A 87 -2.14 5.39 1.30
CA TRP A 87 -2.90 5.58 2.54
C TRP A 87 -2.43 4.65 3.66
N CYS A 88 -2.48 5.12 4.91
CA CYS A 88 -2.14 4.34 6.11
C CYS A 88 -3.39 3.86 6.86
N PHE A 89 -3.36 2.63 7.38
CA PHE A 89 -4.52 2.00 8.02
C PHE A 89 -4.19 1.46 9.41
N PRO A 90 -5.12 1.58 10.38
CA PRO A 90 -4.92 1.06 11.72
C PRO A 90 -4.92 -0.47 11.76
N THR A 91 -5.47 -1.14 10.74
CA THR A 91 -5.43 -2.60 10.61
C THR A 91 -4.93 -3.05 9.24
N THR A 92 -4.19 -4.16 9.21
CA THR A 92 -3.79 -4.82 7.94
C THR A 92 -5.00 -5.32 7.16
N ASN A 93 -6.11 -5.65 7.83
CA ASN A 93 -7.34 -6.07 7.15
C ASN A 93 -7.96 -4.94 6.32
N GLN A 94 -8.00 -3.71 6.83
CA GLN A 94 -8.47 -2.55 6.05
C GLN A 94 -7.56 -2.30 4.86
N ALA A 95 -6.24 -2.25 5.07
CA ALA A 95 -5.27 -2.06 3.98
C ALA A 95 -5.44 -3.13 2.89
N ALA A 96 -5.58 -4.41 3.29
CA ALA A 96 -5.81 -5.53 2.37
C ALA A 96 -7.13 -5.42 1.60
N LEU A 97 -8.20 -4.94 2.24
CA LEU A 97 -9.48 -4.71 1.54
C LEU A 97 -9.31 -3.64 0.47
N VAL A 98 -8.66 -2.52 0.81
CA VAL A 98 -8.42 -1.41 -0.12
C VAL A 98 -7.54 -1.86 -1.29
N GLU A 99 -6.42 -2.55 -1.02
CA GLU A 99 -5.58 -3.16 -2.06
C GLU A 99 -6.37 -4.06 -3.00
N ALA A 100 -7.18 -4.98 -2.45
CA ALA A 100 -8.00 -5.88 -3.25
C ALA A 100 -9.00 -5.14 -4.13
N THR A 101 -9.63 -4.09 -3.60
CA THR A 101 -10.58 -3.27 -4.37
C THR A 101 -9.87 -2.50 -5.48
N LEU A 102 -8.74 -1.86 -5.20
CA LEU A 102 -7.98 -1.12 -6.22
C LEU A 102 -7.45 -2.04 -7.31
N ILE A 103 -6.89 -3.20 -6.96
CA ILE A 103 -6.47 -4.21 -7.97
C ILE A 103 -7.70 -4.76 -8.71
N GLY A 104 -8.84 -4.95 -8.05
CA GLY A 104 -10.07 -5.39 -8.71
C GLY A 104 -10.59 -4.40 -9.77
N LEU A 105 -10.36 -3.10 -9.58
CA LEU A 105 -10.80 -2.04 -10.49
C LEU A 105 -9.76 -1.73 -11.58
N PHE A 106 -8.48 -1.68 -11.20
CA PHE A 106 -7.40 -1.24 -12.09
C PHE A 106 -6.52 -2.36 -12.64
N GLY A 107 -6.61 -3.56 -12.06
CA GLY A 107 -5.73 -4.69 -12.37
C GLY A 107 -5.87 -5.26 -13.78
N SER A 108 -6.95 -4.93 -14.48
CA SER A 108 -7.16 -5.31 -15.89
C SER A 108 -6.63 -4.28 -16.89
N LYS A 109 -6.14 -3.11 -16.42
CA LYS A 109 -5.46 -2.15 -17.29
C LYS A 109 -4.19 -2.79 -17.87
N SER A 110 -3.88 -2.51 -19.13
CA SER A 110 -2.77 -3.13 -19.86
C SER A 110 -1.39 -2.86 -19.23
N ASN A 111 -1.27 -1.76 -18.50
CA ASN A 111 -0.06 -1.32 -17.79
C ASN A 111 -0.08 -1.68 -16.29
N CYS A 112 -1.04 -2.48 -15.82
CA CYS A 112 -1.00 -2.99 -14.45
C CYS A 112 -0.18 -4.29 -14.38
N VAL A 113 0.83 -4.33 -13.51
CA VAL A 113 1.69 -5.52 -13.36
C VAL A 113 1.30 -6.42 -12.18
N ASN A 114 0.25 -6.09 -11.43
CA ASN A 114 -0.37 -7.01 -10.48
C ASN A 114 -0.89 -8.26 -11.23
N LYS A 115 -0.54 -9.46 -10.74
CA LYS A 115 -0.92 -10.73 -11.41
C LYS A 115 -2.15 -11.41 -10.84
N ALA A 116 -2.56 -11.04 -9.63
CA ALA A 116 -3.70 -11.63 -8.95
C ALA A 116 -4.17 -10.74 -7.79
N VAL A 117 -5.43 -10.90 -7.40
CA VAL A 117 -5.97 -10.44 -6.12
C VAL A 117 -5.87 -11.61 -5.13
N MET A 118 -4.85 -11.60 -4.28
CA MET A 118 -4.49 -12.74 -3.42
C MET A 118 -4.84 -12.50 -1.95
N VAL A 119 -6.08 -12.10 -1.65
CA VAL A 119 -6.44 -11.82 -0.25
C VAL A 119 -7.88 -12.18 0.10
N LYS A 120 -8.04 -12.69 1.32
CA LYS A 120 -9.33 -12.82 2.00
C LYS A 120 -9.44 -11.72 3.05
N ALA A 121 -9.99 -10.58 2.65
CA ALA A 121 -10.25 -9.45 3.55
C ALA A 121 -11.68 -9.50 4.10
N ARG A 122 -11.87 -9.01 5.33
CA ARG A 122 -13.20 -8.80 5.93
C ARG A 122 -13.64 -7.37 5.70
N ILE A 123 -14.94 -7.16 5.50
CA ILE A 123 -15.52 -5.82 5.47
C ILE A 123 -15.47 -5.25 6.90
N PRO A 124 -14.78 -4.11 7.14
CA PRO A 124 -14.71 -3.50 8.45
C PRO A 124 -16.05 -2.84 8.81
N ASN A 125 -16.41 -2.88 10.09
CA ASN A 125 -17.49 -2.06 10.64
C ASN A 125 -16.90 -0.75 11.17
N ASP A 126 -16.69 0.22 10.28
CA ASP A 126 -15.99 1.49 10.57
C ASP A 126 -16.79 2.72 10.16
N ASN A 127 -18.12 2.62 10.16
CA ASN A 127 -19.04 3.70 9.77
C ASN A 127 -18.71 4.30 8.39
N GLY A 128 -18.29 3.44 7.45
CA GLY A 128 -18.01 3.81 6.07
C GLY A 128 -16.69 4.56 5.86
N ALA A 129 -15.79 4.59 6.84
CA ALA A 129 -14.49 5.24 6.70
C ALA A 129 -13.67 4.60 5.57
N THR A 130 -13.54 3.26 5.56
CA THR A 130 -12.84 2.56 4.48
C THR A 130 -13.49 2.80 3.12
N PHE A 131 -14.81 2.90 3.05
CA PHE A 131 -15.52 3.18 1.79
C PHE A 131 -15.16 4.56 1.22
N ARG A 132 -15.17 5.61 2.06
CA ARG A 132 -14.80 6.97 1.62
C ARG A 132 -13.35 7.04 1.13
N ILE A 133 -12.44 6.35 1.81
CA ILE A 133 -11.03 6.24 1.40
C ILE A 133 -10.92 5.56 0.03
N ILE A 134 -11.65 4.47 -0.19
CA ILE A 134 -11.70 3.79 -1.50
C ILE A 134 -12.19 4.74 -2.60
N GLN A 135 -13.27 5.50 -2.35
CA GLN A 135 -13.79 6.46 -3.33
C GLN A 135 -12.74 7.50 -3.71
N GLN A 136 -12.10 8.11 -2.70
CA GLN A 136 -11.06 9.10 -2.92
C GLN A 136 -9.88 8.52 -3.73
N LEU A 137 -9.38 7.34 -3.36
CA LEU A 137 -8.29 6.71 -4.09
C LEU A 137 -8.67 6.34 -5.53
N ILE A 138 -9.93 6.00 -5.80
CA ILE A 138 -10.40 5.77 -7.18
C ILE A 138 -10.39 7.07 -7.98
N GLU A 139 -10.82 8.18 -7.39
CA GLU A 139 -10.81 9.49 -8.04
C GLU A 139 -9.37 9.97 -8.31
N GLU A 140 -8.45 9.75 -7.39
CA GLU A 140 -7.04 10.15 -7.49
C GLU A 140 -6.21 9.30 -8.47
N LEU A 141 -6.62 8.05 -8.73
CA LEU A 141 -5.90 7.08 -9.58
C LEU A 141 -6.52 6.89 -10.98
N ASN A 142 -7.61 7.60 -11.29
CA ASN A 142 -8.24 7.62 -12.61
C ASN A 142 -7.61 8.65 -13.53
#